data_AF-R0IL01-F1
#
_entry.id   AF-R0IL01-F1
#
_cell.length_a   1.000
_cell.length_b   1.000
_cell.length_c   1.000
_cell.angle_alpha   90.00
_cell.angle_beta   90.00
_cell.angle_gamma   90.00
#
_symmetry.space_group_name_H-M   'P 1'
#
loop_
_entity.id
_entity.type
_entity.pdbx_description
1 polymer ?
#
loop_
_entity_poly.entity_id
_entity_poly.type
_entity_poly.pdbx_seq_one_letter_code
_entity_poly.pdbx_strand_id
1 'polypeptide(L)'
;MNSKKTKGRQKINIKKIEREEDRLVTLSKRKNGIYKKLCELSVLCDVNVAFLGYTGSGKPYTFGSPSFHAVAEQFLNGEASSSSSSLQRPVDRNYKAKIQYLCELYNNMIDAVRAEEAKATKAAASMEPLPEDAWWKVPPAEVKDQEEMKQYLERFEGLYEKLSYELAARSGRNDTAEKDK
;
A
#
# COMPACT_ATOMS: atom_id res chain seq x y z
N MET A 1 18.48 3.51 30.36
CA MET A 1 18.04 4.92 30.16
C MET A 1 17.45 5.05 28.76
N ASN A 2 16.13 5.22 28.60
CA ASN A 2 15.53 5.38 27.28
C ASN A 2 15.69 6.84 26.81
N SER A 3 16.64 7.09 25.92
CA SER A 3 16.77 8.37 25.24
C SER A 3 15.65 8.55 24.22
N LYS A 4 15.04 9.74 24.16
CA LYS A 4 14.02 10.06 23.15
C LYS A 4 14.65 10.07 21.76
N LYS A 5 14.09 9.27 20.84
CA LYS A 5 14.58 9.15 19.45
C LYS A 5 14.38 10.41 18.61
N THR A 6 13.39 11.26 18.92
CA THR A 6 13.13 12.50 18.15
C THR A 6 12.68 13.65 19.05
N LYS A 7 12.83 14.89 18.54
CA LYS A 7 12.38 16.11 19.23
C LYS A 7 10.85 16.25 19.28
N GLY A 8 10.09 15.45 18.52
CA GLY A 8 8.62 15.57 18.42
C GLY A 8 8.17 16.82 17.65
N ARG A 9 6.86 17.15 17.71
CA ARG A 9 6.29 18.32 17.02
C ARG A 9 6.87 19.62 17.58
N GLN A 10 7.59 20.38 16.75
CA GLN A 10 8.15 21.68 17.12
C GLN A 10 7.21 22.82 16.75
N LYS A 11 7.17 23.85 17.60
CA LYS A 11 6.48 25.12 17.29
C LYS A 11 7.29 25.89 16.24
N ILE A 12 6.61 26.43 15.24
CA ILE A 12 7.19 27.28 14.19
C ILE A 12 6.39 28.57 14.07
N ASN A 13 7.05 29.65 13.64
CA ASN A 13 6.40 30.95 13.42
C ASN A 13 5.48 30.90 12.18
N ILE A 14 4.35 31.60 12.22
CA ILE A 14 3.44 31.76 11.08
C ILE A 14 4.00 32.85 10.15
N LYS A 15 5.05 32.49 9.42
CA LYS A 15 5.69 33.29 8.38
C LYS A 15 6.15 32.38 7.24
N LYS A 16 6.65 32.97 6.15
CA LYS A 16 7.24 32.19 5.05
C LYS A 16 8.39 31.32 5.60
N ILE A 17 8.39 30.03 5.23
CA ILE A 17 9.50 29.12 5.53
C ILE A 17 10.55 29.32 4.45
N GLU A 18 11.74 29.77 4.85
CA GLU A 18 12.80 30.14 3.91
C GLU A 18 13.40 28.92 3.20
N ARG A 19 13.72 27.86 3.97
CA ARG A 19 14.22 26.60 3.42
C ARG A 19 13.16 25.93 2.54
N GLU A 20 13.52 25.67 1.29
CA GLU A 20 12.60 25.11 0.30
C GLU A 20 12.12 23.70 0.65
N GLU A 21 13.03 22.82 1.06
CA GLU A 21 12.71 21.45 1.48
C GLU A 21 11.67 21.44 2.61
N ASP A 22 11.92 22.22 3.66
CA ASP A 22 11.02 22.36 4.80
C ASP A 22 9.67 22.95 4.40
N ARG A 23 9.68 23.90 3.46
CA ARG A 23 8.47 24.51 2.91
C ARG A 23 7.64 23.50 2.13
N LEU A 24 8.26 22.67 1.28
CA LEU A 24 7.59 21.62 0.51
C LEU A 24 7.03 20.51 1.40
N VAL A 25 7.79 20.07 2.40
CA VAL A 25 7.33 19.09 3.40
C VAL A 25 6.17 19.67 4.22
N THR A 26 6.28 20.92 4.65
CA THR A 26 5.21 21.59 5.41
C THR A 26 3.96 21.78 4.57
N LEU A 27 4.08 22.21 3.32
CA LEU A 27 2.97 22.33 2.38
C LEU A 27 2.25 20.99 2.25
N SER A 28 3.00 19.90 2.02
CA SER A 28 2.43 18.56 1.86
C SER A 28 1.67 18.10 3.10
N LYS A 29 2.27 18.28 4.29
CA LYS A 29 1.64 17.91 5.58
C LYS A 29 0.41 18.77 5.89
N ARG A 30 0.50 20.09 5.71
CA ARG A 30 -0.61 21.01 5.98
C ARG A 30 -1.74 20.83 4.98
N LYS A 31 -1.43 20.67 3.69
CA LYS A 31 -2.42 20.36 2.64
C LYS A 31 -3.23 19.12 3.04
N ASN A 32 -2.55 18.04 3.41
CA ASN A 32 -3.22 16.81 3.83
C ASN A 32 -4.07 17.01 5.10
N GLY A 33 -3.55 17.76 6.09
CA GLY A 33 -4.31 18.10 7.29
C GLY A 33 -5.57 18.93 7.00
N ILE A 34 -5.46 19.92 6.11
CA ILE A 34 -6.59 20.74 5.65
C ILE A 34 -7.61 19.85 4.94
N TYR A 35 -7.20 18.98 4.02
CA TYR A 35 -8.11 18.11 3.28
C TYR A 35 -8.91 17.20 4.22
N LYS A 36 -8.27 16.64 5.24
CA LYS A 36 -8.98 15.87 6.28
C LYS A 36 -10.02 16.71 6.99
N LYS A 37 -9.68 17.95 7.37
CA LYS A 37 -10.62 18.86 8.05
C LYS A 37 -11.79 19.29 7.16
N LEU A 38 -11.55 19.54 5.88
CA LEU A 38 -12.62 19.87 4.92
C LEU A 38 -13.53 18.67 4.67
N CYS A 39 -12.98 17.45 4.62
CA CYS A 39 -13.77 16.22 4.53
C CYS A 39 -14.63 16.01 5.79
N GLU A 40 -14.03 16.11 6.98
CA GLU A 40 -14.76 16.06 8.25
C GLU A 40 -15.88 17.12 8.29
N LEU A 41 -15.58 18.36 7.90
CA LEU A 41 -16.57 19.45 7.87
C LEU A 41 -17.73 19.16 6.91
N SER A 42 -17.42 18.70 5.69
CA SER A 42 -18.43 18.39 4.69
C SER A 42 -19.36 17.28 5.17
N VAL A 43 -18.81 16.23 5.79
CA VAL A 43 -19.60 15.09 6.30
C VAL A 43 -20.40 15.46 7.56
N LEU A 44 -19.80 16.18 8.51
CA LEU A 44 -20.46 16.49 9.79
C LEU A 44 -21.58 17.52 9.64
N CYS A 45 -21.41 18.48 8.74
CA CYS A 45 -22.37 19.57 8.57
C CYS A 45 -23.23 19.41 7.31
N ASP A 46 -23.02 18.37 6.50
CA ASP A 46 -23.67 18.15 5.21
C ASP A 46 -23.59 19.39 4.29
N VAL A 47 -22.39 19.96 4.19
CA VAL A 47 -22.13 21.18 3.42
C VAL A 47 -21.23 20.91 2.21
N ASN A 48 -21.51 21.64 1.13
CA ASN A 48 -20.64 21.72 -0.04
C ASN A 48 -19.40 22.56 0.29
N VAL A 49 -18.21 22.02 0.03
CA VAL A 49 -16.93 22.67 0.38
C VAL A 49 -16.01 22.64 -0.82
N ALA A 50 -15.34 23.77 -1.09
CA ALA A 50 -14.27 23.87 -2.08
C ALA A 50 -13.04 24.56 -1.49
N PHE A 51 -11.87 24.12 -1.92
CA PHE A 51 -10.59 24.68 -1.53
C PHE A 51 -9.63 24.69 -2.73
N LEU A 52 -8.95 25.80 -2.93
CA LEU A 52 -7.97 26.03 -3.99
C LEU A 52 -6.70 26.62 -3.35
N GLY A 53 -5.54 26.06 -3.72
CA GLY A 53 -4.24 26.61 -3.37
C GLY A 53 -3.26 26.47 -4.52
N TYR A 54 -2.12 27.17 -4.42
CA TYR A 54 -1.04 27.13 -5.40
C TYR A 54 0.27 26.68 -4.76
N THR A 55 1.06 25.89 -5.48
CA THR A 55 2.42 25.58 -5.08
C THR A 55 3.34 26.79 -5.31
N GLY A 56 4.56 26.75 -4.77
CA GLY A 56 5.57 27.78 -5.05
C GLY A 56 5.90 27.91 -6.55
N SER A 57 5.66 26.85 -7.34
CA SER A 57 5.82 26.83 -8.80
C SER A 57 4.59 27.34 -9.56
N GLY A 58 3.55 27.81 -8.87
CA GLY A 58 2.30 28.27 -9.49
C GLY A 58 1.35 27.16 -9.93
N LYS A 59 1.63 25.89 -9.61
CA LYS A 59 0.73 24.78 -9.96
C LYS A 59 -0.46 24.77 -8.98
N PRO A 60 -1.71 24.80 -9.46
CA PRO A 60 -2.87 24.74 -8.59
C PRO A 60 -3.05 23.34 -8.00
N TYR A 61 -3.65 23.28 -6.81
CA TYR A 61 -4.17 22.08 -6.20
C TYR A 61 -5.53 22.38 -5.58
N THR A 62 -6.45 21.43 -5.70
CA THR A 62 -7.84 21.62 -5.28
C THR A 62 -8.33 20.48 -4.40
N PHE A 63 -9.35 20.80 -3.61
CA PHE A 63 -10.22 19.85 -2.92
C PHE A 63 -11.65 20.32 -3.11
N GLY A 64 -12.59 19.39 -3.26
CA GLY A 64 -13.99 19.72 -3.21
C GLY A 64 -14.85 18.51 -2.87
N SER A 65 -15.97 18.79 -2.20
CA SER A 65 -17.02 17.83 -1.86
C SER A 65 -18.35 18.48 -2.23
N PRO A 66 -19.10 17.96 -3.22
CA PRO A 66 -18.89 16.70 -3.95
C PRO A 66 -17.75 16.71 -4.99
N SER A 67 -17.46 17.85 -5.62
CA SER A 67 -16.25 18.06 -6.44
C SER A 67 -15.93 19.55 -6.49
N PHE A 68 -14.67 19.92 -6.72
CA PHE A 68 -14.29 21.35 -6.77
C PHE A 68 -15.07 22.09 -7.86
N HIS A 69 -15.22 21.47 -9.04
CA HIS A 69 -15.92 22.09 -10.17
C HIS A 69 -17.41 22.28 -9.89
N ALA A 70 -18.09 21.27 -9.33
CA ALA A 70 -19.51 21.37 -9.00
C ALA A 70 -19.80 22.50 -8.00
N VAL A 71 -18.95 22.64 -6.97
CA VAL A 71 -19.09 23.74 -6.00
C VAL A 71 -18.75 25.09 -6.63
N ALA A 72 -17.73 25.14 -7.49
CA ALA A 72 -17.36 26.37 -8.20
C ALA A 72 -18.46 26.83 -9.18
N GLU A 73 -19.08 25.91 -9.92
CA GLU A 73 -20.22 26.23 -10.79
C GLU A 73 -21.41 26.76 -9.99
N GLN A 74 -21.75 26.13 -8.86
CA GLN A 74 -22.82 26.62 -7.99
C GLN A 74 -22.54 28.03 -7.47
N PHE A 75 -21.28 28.32 -7.13
CA PHE A 75 -20.86 29.63 -6.66
C PHE A 75 -20.91 30.70 -7.78
N LEU A 76 -20.47 30.34 -8.99
CA LEU A 76 -20.45 31.26 -10.14
C LEU A 76 -21.84 31.50 -10.74
N ASN A 77 -22.72 30.50 -10.71
CA ASN A 77 -24.07 30.55 -11.28
C ASN A 77 -25.11 31.08 -10.27
N GLY A 78 -24.67 31.84 -9.27
CA GLY A 78 -25.41 32.22 -8.06
C GLY A 78 -26.92 32.40 -8.24
N GLU A 79 -27.69 31.74 -7.38
CA GLU A 79 -29.07 32.11 -7.04
C GLU A 79 -30.11 32.22 -8.18
N ALA A 80 -29.93 31.55 -9.32
CA ALA A 80 -30.99 31.50 -10.35
C ALA A 80 -31.99 30.34 -10.19
N SER A 81 -31.89 29.50 -9.16
CA SER A 81 -32.85 28.40 -8.95
C SER A 81 -32.95 27.99 -7.49
N SER A 82 -33.64 28.81 -6.71
CA SER A 82 -34.48 28.32 -5.61
C SER A 82 -35.56 27.40 -6.17
N SER A 83 -35.21 26.14 -6.45
CA SER A 83 -36.18 25.06 -6.56
C SER A 83 -35.56 23.77 -6.05
N SER A 84 -36.12 23.29 -4.95
CA SER A 84 -35.95 21.95 -4.45
C SER A 84 -36.19 20.95 -5.57
N SER A 85 -35.15 20.22 -6.01
CA SER A 85 -35.22 18.86 -6.56
C SER A 85 -33.99 18.58 -7.42
N SER A 86 -32.85 18.22 -6.82
CA SER A 86 -31.78 17.47 -7.53
C SER A 86 -30.69 17.01 -6.55
N LEU A 87 -31.05 16.27 -5.50
CA LEU A 87 -30.09 15.49 -4.72
C LEU A 87 -29.49 14.30 -5.50
N GLN A 88 -29.65 14.24 -6.82
CA GLN A 88 -29.05 13.24 -7.69
C GLN A 88 -28.73 13.84 -9.07
N ARG A 89 -27.61 14.56 -9.17
CA ARG A 89 -26.90 14.70 -10.46
C ARG A 89 -25.50 14.12 -10.29
N PRO A 90 -25.04 13.36 -11.29
CA PRO A 90 -24.30 12.14 -11.09
C PRO A 90 -22.95 12.47 -10.48
N VAL A 91 -22.73 12.06 -9.23
CA VAL A 91 -21.38 11.76 -8.76
C VAL A 91 -20.78 10.87 -9.83
N ASP A 92 -19.80 11.42 -10.55
CA ASP A 92 -19.32 10.99 -11.85
C ASP A 92 -19.40 9.46 -12.01
N ARG A 93 -20.12 8.97 -13.04
CA ARG A 93 -20.11 7.54 -13.41
C ARG A 93 -18.68 6.99 -13.41
N ASN A 94 -17.72 7.82 -13.83
CA ASN A 94 -16.29 7.53 -13.83
C ASN A 94 -15.70 7.32 -12.43
N TYR A 95 -16.11 8.11 -11.43
CA TYR A 95 -15.62 7.98 -10.05
C TYR A 95 -16.22 6.78 -9.34
N LYS A 96 -17.52 6.52 -9.54
CA LYS A 96 -18.19 5.32 -8.99
C LYS A 96 -17.62 4.05 -9.62
N ALA A 97 -17.45 4.01 -10.95
CA ALA A 97 -16.83 2.89 -11.65
C ALA A 97 -15.37 2.69 -11.21
N LYS A 98 -14.61 3.77 -10.99
CA LYS A 98 -13.23 3.69 -10.50
C LYS A 98 -13.14 3.16 -9.08
N ILE A 99 -14.02 3.59 -8.18
CA ILE A 99 -14.09 3.04 -6.81
C ILE A 99 -14.44 1.55 -6.88
N GLN A 100 -15.44 1.19 -7.68
CA GLN A 100 -15.87 -0.20 -7.82
C GLN A 100 -14.73 -1.08 -8.37
N TYR A 101 -14.04 -0.64 -9.41
CA TYR A 101 -12.86 -1.31 -9.96
C TYR A 101 -11.75 -1.50 -8.90
N LEU A 102 -11.45 -0.46 -8.13
CA LEU A 102 -10.43 -0.54 -7.08
C LEU A 102 -10.83 -1.51 -5.94
N CYS A 103 -12.12 -1.54 -5.58
CA CYS A 103 -12.64 -2.48 -4.59
C CYS A 103 -12.57 -3.93 -5.11
N GLU A 104 -12.95 -4.17 -6.36
CA GLU A 104 -12.83 -5.49 -6.99
C GLU A 104 -11.37 -5.97 -7.04
N LEU A 105 -10.45 -5.09 -7.47
CA LEU A 105 -9.03 -5.40 -7.51
C LEU A 105 -8.49 -5.75 -6.11
N TYR A 106 -8.88 -4.99 -5.09
CA TYR A 106 -8.47 -5.23 -3.70
C TYR A 106 -8.97 -6.58 -3.17
N ASN A 107 -10.24 -6.90 -3.40
CA ASN A 107 -10.84 -8.16 -2.96
C ASN A 107 -10.16 -9.36 -3.63
N ASN A 108 -9.90 -9.27 -4.94
CA ASN A 108 -9.20 -10.33 -5.68
C ASN A 108 -7.79 -10.59 -5.13
N MET A 109 -7.05 -9.54 -4.76
CA MET A 109 -5.73 -9.71 -4.13
C MET A 109 -5.82 -10.38 -2.76
N ILE A 110 -6.82 -10.03 -1.95
CA ILE A 110 -7.04 -10.69 -0.65
C ILE A 110 -7.33 -12.19 -0.86
N ASP A 111 -8.19 -12.53 -1.80
CA ASP A 111 -8.57 -13.92 -2.03
C ASP A 111 -7.39 -14.75 -2.58
N ALA A 112 -6.53 -14.14 -3.41
CA ALA A 112 -5.29 -14.77 -3.86
C ALA A 112 -4.33 -15.08 -2.70
N VAL A 113 -4.15 -14.13 -1.76
CA VAL A 113 -3.32 -14.34 -0.56
C VAL A 113 -3.88 -15.46 0.30
N ARG A 114 -5.20 -15.46 0.56
CA ARG A 114 -5.88 -16.50 1.33
C ARG A 114 -5.76 -17.88 0.69
N ALA A 115 -5.85 -17.95 -0.64
CA ALA A 115 -5.68 -19.20 -1.37
C ALA A 115 -4.26 -19.75 -1.24
N GLU A 116 -3.25 -18.88 -1.27
CA GLU A 116 -1.85 -19.29 -1.10
C GLU A 116 -1.57 -19.75 0.35
N GLU A 117 -2.10 -19.04 1.35
CA GLU A 117 -2.05 -19.47 2.75
C GLU A 117 -2.77 -20.82 2.97
N ALA A 118 -3.89 -21.05 2.28
CA ALA A 118 -4.63 -22.31 2.32
C ALA A 118 -3.84 -23.47 1.65
N LYS A 119 -3.07 -23.19 0.59
CA LYS A 119 -2.16 -24.18 -0.01
C LYS A 119 -1.00 -24.49 0.93
N ALA A 120 -0.39 -23.47 1.54
CA ALA A 120 0.71 -23.65 2.47
C ALA A 120 0.29 -24.47 3.71
N THR A 121 -0.90 -24.22 4.25
CA THR A 121 -1.45 -24.99 5.37
C THR A 121 -1.79 -26.43 5.00
N LYS A 122 -2.39 -26.68 3.82
CA LYS A 122 -2.59 -28.04 3.31
C LYS A 122 -1.29 -28.77 3.05
N ALA A 123 -0.29 -28.11 2.49
CA ALA A 123 1.05 -28.67 2.28
C ALA A 123 1.72 -29.02 3.61
N ALA A 124 1.60 -28.16 4.62
CA ALA A 124 2.12 -28.42 5.97
C ALA A 124 1.39 -29.58 6.65
N ALA A 125 0.08 -29.73 6.47
CA ALA A 125 -0.70 -30.83 7.03
C ALA A 125 -0.46 -32.17 6.32
N SER A 126 0.03 -32.15 5.08
CA SER A 126 0.33 -33.34 4.26
C SER A 126 1.81 -33.75 4.34
N MET A 127 2.66 -32.96 5.01
CA MET A 127 4.04 -33.35 5.28
C MET A 127 4.04 -34.48 6.31
N GLU A 128 4.68 -35.60 5.97
CA GLU A 128 4.97 -36.66 6.94
C GLU A 128 5.75 -36.10 8.14
N PRO A 129 5.59 -36.70 9.35
CA PRO A 129 6.39 -36.33 10.49
C PRO A 129 7.87 -36.34 10.10
N LEU A 130 8.54 -35.24 10.45
CA LEU A 130 9.92 -35.01 10.04
C LEU A 130 10.80 -36.19 10.47
N PRO A 131 11.74 -36.64 9.63
CA PRO A 131 12.73 -37.63 10.02
C PRO A 131 13.45 -37.17 11.30
N GLU A 132 13.65 -38.08 12.27
CA GLU A 132 14.37 -37.76 13.51
C GLU A 132 15.77 -37.16 13.25
N ASP A 133 16.36 -37.47 12.09
CA ASP A 133 17.66 -36.97 11.62
C ASP A 133 17.56 -35.66 10.81
N ALA A 134 16.76 -34.69 11.27
CA ALA A 134 16.57 -33.38 10.63
C ALA A 134 17.78 -32.44 10.84
N TRP A 135 18.94 -32.86 10.36
CA TRP A 135 20.25 -32.23 10.56
C TRP A 135 20.31 -30.74 10.16
N TRP A 136 19.47 -30.30 9.21
CA TRP A 136 19.40 -28.90 8.78
C TRP A 136 18.66 -27.96 9.75
N LYS A 137 18.13 -28.47 10.87
CA LYS A 137 17.51 -27.67 11.94
C LYS A 137 18.43 -27.42 13.14
N VAL A 138 19.59 -28.07 13.20
CA VAL A 138 20.58 -27.82 14.26
C VAL A 138 21.22 -26.45 14.01
N PRO A 139 21.08 -25.47 14.92
CA PRO A 139 21.73 -24.19 14.78
C PRO A 139 23.25 -24.38 14.67
N PRO A 140 23.94 -23.71 13.73
CA PRO A 140 25.40 -23.84 13.57
C PRO A 140 26.21 -23.50 14.84
N ALA A 141 25.60 -22.79 15.80
CA ALA A 141 26.20 -22.46 17.08
C ALA A 141 26.24 -23.63 18.09
N GLU A 142 25.47 -24.69 17.86
CA GLU A 142 25.38 -25.86 18.76
C GLU A 142 26.38 -26.96 18.40
N VAL A 143 26.93 -26.94 17.18
CA VAL A 143 27.92 -27.91 16.69
C VAL A 143 29.31 -27.50 17.19
N LYS A 144 29.87 -28.28 18.12
CA LYS A 144 31.19 -28.00 18.73
C LYS A 144 32.33 -28.77 18.05
N ASP A 145 32.01 -29.83 17.31
CA ASP A 145 33.00 -30.64 16.59
C ASP A 145 33.21 -30.08 15.17
N GLN A 146 34.47 -29.86 14.82
CA GLN A 146 34.88 -29.31 13.51
C GLN A 146 34.63 -30.31 12.37
N GLU A 147 34.68 -31.61 12.65
CA GLU A 147 34.49 -32.65 11.64
C GLU A 147 33.00 -32.88 11.35
N GLU A 148 32.15 -32.77 12.38
CA GLU A 148 30.69 -32.76 12.21
C GLU A 148 30.24 -31.52 11.40
N MET A 149 30.84 -30.35 11.66
CA MET A 149 30.53 -29.13 10.92
C MET A 149 30.85 -29.25 9.43
N LYS A 150 31.97 -29.90 9.07
CA LYS A 150 32.31 -30.20 7.67
C LYS A 150 31.31 -31.15 7.03
N GLN A 151 30.92 -32.22 7.73
CA GLN A 151 29.91 -33.16 7.23
C GLN A 151 28.56 -32.48 6.99
N TYR A 152 28.15 -31.54 7.85
CA TYR A 152 26.94 -30.75 7.61
C TYR A 152 27.05 -29.84 6.39
N LEU A 153 28.19 -29.17 6.19
CA LEU A 153 28.42 -28.34 5.00
C LEU A 153 28.33 -29.17 3.71
N GLU A 154 28.96 -30.34 3.66
CA GLU A 154 28.91 -31.23 2.50
C GLU A 154 27.48 -31.71 2.21
N ARG A 155 26.69 -32.01 3.26
CA ARG A 155 25.26 -32.32 3.12
C ARG A 155 24.44 -31.12 2.62
N PHE A 156 24.75 -29.89 3.07
CA PHE A 156 24.10 -28.66 2.60
C PHE A 156 24.40 -28.38 1.12
N GLU A 157 25.65 -28.54 0.70
CA GLU A 157 26.05 -28.39 -0.70
C GLU A 157 25.31 -29.39 -1.59
N GLY A 158 25.27 -30.67 -1.21
CA GLY A 158 24.52 -31.69 -1.93
C GLY A 158 23.00 -31.42 -2.00
N LEU A 159 22.42 -30.82 -0.96
CA LEU A 159 21.02 -30.39 -0.97
C LEU A 159 20.81 -29.20 -1.93
N TYR A 160 21.71 -28.22 -1.90
CA TYR A 160 21.66 -27.06 -2.77
C TYR A 160 21.77 -27.44 -4.25
N GLU A 161 22.69 -28.35 -4.60
CA GLU A 161 22.81 -28.89 -5.96
C GLU A 161 21.52 -29.58 -6.42
N LYS A 162 20.93 -30.42 -5.57
CA LYS A 162 19.65 -31.08 -5.89
C LYS A 162 18.50 -30.09 -6.09
N LEU A 163 18.37 -29.10 -5.20
CA LEU A 163 17.32 -28.08 -5.30
C LEU A 163 17.50 -27.19 -6.53
N SER A 164 18.73 -26.76 -6.82
CA SER A 164 19.04 -25.97 -8.01
C SER A 164 18.76 -26.75 -9.30
N TYR A 165 19.09 -28.04 -9.34
CA TYR A 165 18.72 -28.93 -10.44
C TYR A 165 17.19 -29.05 -10.58
N GLU A 166 16.47 -29.30 -9.49
CA GLU A 166 15.01 -29.45 -9.51
C GLU A 166 14.30 -28.15 -9.93
N LEU A 167 14.78 -26.99 -9.47
CA LEU A 167 14.28 -25.68 -9.88
C LEU A 167 14.55 -25.41 -11.37
N ALA A 168 15.74 -25.75 -11.86
CA ALA A 168 16.06 -25.66 -13.29
C ALA A 168 15.18 -26.59 -14.14
N ALA A 169 14.95 -27.82 -13.68
CA ALA A 169 14.10 -28.80 -14.34
C ALA A 169 12.61 -28.38 -14.37
N ARG A 170 12.15 -27.64 -13.36
CA ARG A 170 10.80 -27.05 -13.32
C ARG A 170 10.68 -25.82 -14.20
N SER A 171 11.72 -24.98 -14.27
CA SER A 171 11.76 -23.82 -15.16
C SER A 171 11.69 -24.25 -16.64
N GLY A 172 12.45 -25.27 -17.04
CA GLY A 172 12.44 -25.75 -18.43
C GLY A 172 11.14 -26.47 -18.87
N ARG A 173 10.34 -26.97 -17.92
CA ARG A 173 9.01 -27.54 -18.22
C ARG A 173 7.95 -26.46 -18.51
N ASN A 174 8.12 -25.24 -17.99
CA ASN A 174 7.19 -24.16 -18.25
C ASN A 174 7.40 -23.52 -19.64
N ASP A 175 8.63 -23.51 -20.16
CA ASP A 175 8.94 -22.91 -21.48
C ASP A 175 8.48 -23.76 -22.68
N THR A 176 8.25 -25.05 -22.48
CA THR A 176 7.76 -25.96 -23.55
C THR A 176 6.24 -25.96 -23.66
N ALA A 177 5.51 -25.52 -22.64
CA ALA A 177 4.05 -25.45 -22.66
C ALA A 177 3.49 -24.19 -23.34
N GLU A 178 4.33 -23.17 -23.59
CA GLU A 178 3.92 -21.89 -24.22
C GLU A 178 4.16 -21.85 -25.74
N LYS A 179 4.74 -22.90 -26.33
CA LYS A 179 4.99 -22.99 -27.78
C LYS A 179 3.91 -23.68 -28.61
N ASP A 180 2.91 -24.28 -27.97
CA ASP A 180 1.80 -24.99 -28.65
C ASP A 180 0.43 -24.28 -28.48
N LYS A 181 0.41 -22.94 -28.47
CA LYS A 181 -0.82 -22.14 -28.58
C LYS A 181 -0.72 -21.08 -29.67
#